data_AF-A0A7Y7TSQ5-F1
#
_entry.id   AF-A0A7Y7TSQ5-F1
#
_cell.length_a   1.000
_cell.length_b   1.000
_cell.length_c   1.000
_cell.angle_alpha   90.00
_cell.angle_beta   90.00
_cell.angle_gamma   90.00
#
_symmetry.space_group_name_H-M   'P 1'
#
loop_
_entity.id
_entity.type
_entity.pdbx_description
1 polymer ?
#
loop_
_entity_poly.entity_id
_entity_poly.type
_entity_poly.pdbx_seq_one_letter_code
_entity_poly.pdbx_strand_id
1 'polypeptide(L)'
;MKKQILYILILGLFSFTVYSQNTEKKEIIQFQEDAKTYKNYVDPTFPDISKHLDIQDPTIADYAKQHPPIPLKINTGNEQFDQTDWEIKVNNWVAANPYFPQFIEYHKYNRLLTAEDDLIFYNTAKAEWIKRNPEKYKEISKESDK
;
A
#
# COMPACT_ATOMS: atom_id res chain seq x y z
N MET A 1 -25.17 14.23 37.06
CA MET A 1 -24.71 14.67 35.72
C MET A 1 -23.26 14.33 35.41
N LYS A 2 -22.25 14.67 36.24
CA LYS A 2 -20.82 14.40 35.91
C LYS A 2 -20.48 12.93 35.62
N LYS A 3 -21.13 11.97 36.29
CA LYS A 3 -20.91 10.52 36.06
C LYS A 3 -21.46 10.00 34.72
N GLN A 4 -22.55 10.57 34.20
CA GLN A 4 -23.15 10.11 32.93
C GLN A 4 -22.33 10.55 31.70
N ILE A 5 -21.72 11.73 31.76
CA ILE A 5 -20.83 12.23 30.70
C ILE A 5 -19.58 11.34 30.57
N LEU A 6 -19.06 10.85 31.70
CA LEU A 6 -17.90 9.95 31.72
C LEU A 6 -18.19 8.60 31.05
N TYR A 7 -19.38 8.02 31.26
CA TYR A 7 -19.77 6.76 30.62
C TYR A 7 -19.92 6.88 29.10
N ILE A 8 -20.47 8.00 28.61
CA ILE A 8 -20.61 8.25 27.17
C ILE A 8 -19.24 8.39 26.51
N LEU A 9 -18.28 9.06 27.17
CA LEU A 9 -16.91 9.18 26.65
C LEU A 9 -16.17 7.83 26.61
N ILE A 10 -16.32 6.99 27.64
CA ILE A 10 -15.70 5.66 27.67
C ILE A 10 -16.27 4.74 26.58
N LEU A 11 -17.60 4.76 26.37
CA LEU A 11 -18.25 3.97 25.31
C LEU A 11 -17.86 4.46 23.90
N GLY A 12 -17.69 5.77 23.72
CA GLY A 12 -17.20 6.34 22.46
C GLY A 12 -15.77 5.89 22.13
N LEU A 13 -14.88 5.89 23.13
CA LEU A 13 -13.48 5.45 22.95
C LEU A 13 -13.38 3.94 22.63
N PHE A 14 -14.20 3.10 23.29
CA PHE A 14 -14.24 1.66 22.99
C PHE A 14 -14.79 1.34 21.60
N SER A 15 -15.77 2.13 21.12
CA SER A 15 -16.33 1.94 19.78
C SER A 15 -15.33 2.32 18.68
N PHE A 16 -14.51 3.36 18.94
CA PHE A 16 -13.49 3.81 18.00
C PHE A 16 -12.34 2.79 17.85
N THR A 17 -11.88 2.18 18.95
CA THR A 17 -10.80 1.19 18.90
C THR A 17 -11.21 -0.10 18.16
N VAL A 18 -12.43 -0.60 18.39
CA VAL A 18 -12.94 -1.79 17.69
C VAL A 18 -13.13 -1.54 16.20
N TYR A 19 -13.54 -0.33 15.81
CA TYR A 19 -13.66 0.04 14.39
C TYR A 19 -12.30 0.05 13.70
N SER A 20 -11.28 0.67 14.33
CA SER A 20 -9.91 0.76 13.79
C SER A 20 -9.28 -0.62 13.55
N GLN A 21 -9.39 -1.54 14.52
CA GLN A 21 -8.83 -2.90 14.37
C GLN A 21 -9.49 -3.72 13.24
N ASN A 22 -10.78 -3.50 12.97
CA ASN A 22 -11.49 -4.22 11.91
C ASN A 22 -11.12 -3.73 10.51
N THR A 23 -10.74 -2.45 10.35
CA THR A 23 -10.33 -1.89 9.05
C THR A 23 -8.97 -2.43 8.63
N GLU A 24 -7.99 -2.39 9.55
CA GLU A 24 -6.62 -2.89 9.31
C GLU A 24 -6.63 -4.37 8.88
N LYS A 25 -7.43 -5.21 9.55
CA LYS A 25 -7.56 -6.62 9.19
C LYS A 25 -8.12 -6.85 7.79
N LYS A 26 -9.09 -6.03 7.34
CA LYS A 26 -9.68 -6.15 6.00
C LYS A 26 -8.70 -5.78 4.90
N GLU A 27 -7.89 -4.76 5.14
CA GLU A 27 -6.87 -4.30 4.18
C GLU A 27 -5.77 -5.34 4.01
N ILE A 28 -5.27 -5.94 5.10
CA ILE A 28 -4.28 -7.02 5.04
C ILE A 28 -4.81 -8.22 4.24
N ILE A 29 -6.06 -8.61 4.44
CA ILE A 29 -6.70 -9.69 3.66
C ILE A 29 -6.75 -9.32 2.18
N GLN A 30 -7.12 -8.08 1.85
CA GLN A 30 -7.18 -7.63 0.46
C GLN A 30 -5.80 -7.70 -0.22
N PHE A 31 -4.71 -7.38 0.48
CA PHE A 31 -3.36 -7.46 -0.09
C PHE A 31 -2.93 -8.90 -0.37
N GLN A 32 -3.30 -9.84 0.50
CA GLN A 32 -3.04 -11.25 0.29
C GLN A 32 -3.84 -11.80 -0.90
N GLU A 33 -5.09 -11.39 -1.06
CA GLU A 33 -5.92 -11.77 -2.20
C GLU A 33 -5.44 -11.16 -3.52
N ASP A 34 -4.99 -9.89 -3.49
CA ASP A 34 -4.31 -9.28 -4.64
C ASP A 34 -3.05 -10.09 -4.99
N ALA A 35 -2.15 -10.36 -4.05
CA ALA A 35 -0.91 -11.12 -4.33
C ALA A 35 -1.18 -12.50 -5.00
N LYS A 36 -2.23 -13.21 -4.57
CA LYS A 36 -2.66 -14.47 -5.22
C LYS A 36 -3.17 -14.24 -6.64
N THR A 37 -4.02 -13.23 -6.81
CA THR A 37 -4.67 -12.88 -8.08
C THR A 37 -3.64 -12.45 -9.13
N TYR A 38 -2.61 -11.70 -8.71
CA TYR A 38 -1.57 -11.17 -9.58
C TYR A 38 -0.29 -12.00 -9.61
N LYS A 39 -0.28 -13.26 -9.14
CA LYS A 39 0.93 -14.09 -8.95
C LYS A 39 1.86 -14.19 -10.18
N ASN A 40 1.33 -14.09 -11.40
CA ASN A 40 2.12 -14.17 -12.63
C ASN A 40 2.75 -12.83 -13.05
N TYR A 41 2.38 -11.76 -12.34
CA TYR A 41 2.77 -10.38 -12.62
C TYR A 41 3.59 -9.77 -11.47
N VAL A 42 3.84 -10.51 -10.40
CA VAL A 42 4.66 -10.04 -9.26
C VAL A 42 6.14 -10.08 -9.60
N ASP A 43 6.92 -9.27 -8.88
CA ASP A 43 8.36 -9.28 -9.01
C ASP A 43 8.92 -10.65 -8.56
N PRO A 44 9.68 -11.38 -9.41
CA PRO A 44 10.24 -12.67 -9.05
C PRO A 44 11.29 -12.60 -7.93
N THR A 45 11.80 -11.40 -7.63
CA THR A 45 12.72 -11.13 -6.54
C THR A 45 12.03 -10.69 -5.25
N PHE A 46 10.70 -10.53 -5.26
CA PHE A 46 9.93 -10.19 -4.06
C PHE A 46 10.07 -11.31 -3.01
N PRO A 47 10.46 -11.01 -1.75
CA PRO A 47 10.65 -12.04 -0.74
C PRO A 47 9.35 -12.76 -0.37
N ASP A 48 9.47 -14.05 -0.12
CA ASP A 48 8.34 -14.90 0.27
C ASP A 48 7.98 -14.66 1.75
N ILE A 49 7.11 -13.66 1.98
CA ILE A 49 6.64 -13.27 3.32
C ILE A 49 5.92 -14.40 4.09
N SER A 50 5.47 -15.46 3.41
CA SER A 50 4.82 -16.59 4.09
C SER A 50 5.78 -17.38 4.99
N LYS A 51 7.09 -17.27 4.73
CA LYS A 51 8.15 -17.91 5.50
C LYS A 51 8.70 -17.04 6.63
N HIS A 52 8.30 -15.78 6.67
CA HIS A 52 8.89 -14.76 7.52
C HIS A 52 7.79 -14.07 8.33
N LEU A 53 7.38 -14.74 9.42
CA LEU A 53 6.33 -14.28 10.33
C LEU A 53 6.78 -13.14 11.26
N ASP A 54 8.03 -12.70 11.18
CA ASP A 54 8.61 -11.75 12.13
C ASP A 54 8.83 -10.38 11.51
N ILE A 55 8.49 -9.35 12.28
CA ILE A 55 8.28 -7.95 11.87
C ILE A 55 9.58 -7.24 11.44
N GLN A 56 10.72 -7.91 11.53
CA GLN A 56 12.05 -7.37 11.22
C GLN A 56 12.87 -8.28 10.31
N ASP A 57 12.23 -8.91 9.33
CA ASP A 57 12.99 -9.68 8.35
C ASP A 57 13.92 -8.74 7.54
N PRO A 58 15.26 -8.90 7.64
CA PRO A 58 16.20 -8.09 6.86
C PRO A 58 15.97 -8.23 5.35
N THR A 59 15.36 -9.32 4.87
CA THR A 59 15.13 -9.51 3.42
C THR A 59 14.13 -8.52 2.85
N ILE A 60 13.01 -8.25 3.55
CA ILE A 60 12.02 -7.25 3.13
C ILE A 60 12.58 -5.84 3.31
N ALA A 61 13.35 -5.60 4.39
CA ALA A 61 14.01 -4.32 4.60
C ALA A 61 14.98 -3.98 3.46
N ASP A 62 15.76 -4.96 3.00
CA ASP A 62 16.70 -4.78 1.89
C ASP A 62 15.99 -4.66 0.55
N TYR A 63 14.90 -5.41 0.34
CA TYR A 63 14.03 -5.24 -0.83
C TYR A 63 13.46 -3.81 -0.88
N ALA A 64 12.93 -3.30 0.23
CA ALA A 64 12.33 -1.97 0.34
C ALA A 64 13.34 -0.82 0.10
N LYS A 65 14.63 -1.04 0.42
CA LYS A 65 15.70 -0.07 0.09
C LYS A 65 15.95 0.02 -1.41
N GLN A 66 15.83 -1.11 -2.12
CA GLN A 66 16.07 -1.19 -3.56
C GLN A 66 14.82 -0.84 -4.38
N HIS A 67 13.64 -0.99 -3.78
CA HIS A 67 12.34 -0.70 -4.37
C HIS A 67 11.65 0.39 -3.53
N PRO A 68 12.00 1.67 -3.72
CA PRO A 68 11.38 2.75 -2.95
C PRO A 68 9.88 2.85 -3.26
N PRO A 69 9.07 3.43 -2.35
CA PRO A 69 7.66 3.65 -2.60
C PRO A 69 7.43 4.54 -3.83
N ILE A 70 6.25 4.42 -4.44
CA ILE A 70 5.88 5.27 -5.57
C ILE A 70 5.87 6.75 -5.15
N PRO A 71 6.42 7.68 -5.97
CA PRO A 71 6.40 9.10 -5.67
C PRO A 71 4.96 9.64 -5.55
N LEU A 72 4.70 10.41 -4.49
CA LEU A 72 3.45 11.14 -4.30
C LEU A 72 3.57 12.58 -4.82
N LYS A 73 2.46 13.15 -5.29
CA LYS A 73 2.42 14.53 -5.76
C LYS A 73 2.56 15.48 -4.56
N ILE A 74 3.58 16.33 -4.59
CA ILE A 74 3.82 17.35 -3.55
C ILE A 74 3.16 18.65 -4.01
N ASN A 75 2.42 19.31 -3.13
CA ASN A 75 1.82 20.61 -3.42
C ASN A 75 2.78 21.73 -2.99
N THR A 76 3.42 22.39 -3.96
CA THR A 76 4.29 23.55 -3.72
C THR A 76 3.56 24.88 -3.90
N GLY A 77 2.29 24.85 -4.32
CA GLY A 77 1.50 26.00 -4.72
C GLY A 77 1.60 26.32 -6.22
N ASN A 78 2.40 25.58 -6.99
CA ASN A 78 2.47 25.69 -8.45
C ASN A 78 2.01 24.38 -9.10
N GLU A 79 0.72 24.29 -9.41
CA GLU A 79 0.07 23.06 -9.87
C GLU A 79 0.69 22.47 -11.15
N GLN A 80 1.09 23.32 -12.10
CA GLN A 80 1.70 22.87 -13.35
C GLN A 80 3.08 22.24 -13.10
N PHE A 81 3.89 22.88 -12.25
CA PHE A 81 5.19 22.34 -11.86
C PHE A 81 5.02 21.03 -11.09
N ASP A 82 4.13 21.00 -10.11
CA ASP A 82 3.86 19.83 -9.27
C ASP A 82 3.39 18.63 -10.09
N GLN A 83 2.53 18.86 -11.09
CA GLN A 83 2.07 17.82 -12.01
C GLN A 83 3.22 17.29 -12.87
N THR A 84 4.01 18.18 -13.48
CA THR A 84 5.10 17.80 -14.39
C THR A 84 6.18 17.02 -13.65
N ASP A 85 6.61 17.48 -12.48
CA ASP A 85 7.61 16.81 -11.65
C ASP A 85 7.11 15.43 -11.18
N TRP A 86 5.85 15.34 -10.73
CA TRP A 86 5.26 14.08 -10.31
C TRP A 86 5.19 13.08 -11.47
N GLU A 87 4.74 13.48 -12.66
CA GLU A 87 4.68 12.61 -13.83
C GLU A 87 6.05 12.06 -14.22
N ILE A 88 7.09 12.90 -14.23
CA ILE A 88 8.47 12.48 -14.51
C ILE A 88 8.92 11.43 -13.48
N LYS A 89 8.73 11.69 -12.19
CA LYS A 89 9.13 10.79 -11.11
C LYS A 89 8.38 9.46 -11.17
N VAL A 90 7.07 9.49 -11.40
CA VAL A 90 6.25 8.27 -11.55
C VAL A 90 6.65 7.48 -12.79
N ASN A 91 6.91 8.14 -13.93
CA ASN A 91 7.36 7.46 -15.14
C ASN A 91 8.69 6.72 -14.92
N ASN A 92 9.65 7.36 -14.25
CA ASN A 92 10.91 6.74 -13.89
C ASN A 92 10.72 5.57 -12.91
N TRP A 93 9.85 5.74 -11.91
CA TRP A 93 9.52 4.69 -10.96
C TRP A 93 8.90 3.47 -11.64
N VAL A 94 7.92 3.67 -12.54
CA VAL A 94 7.28 2.59 -13.29
C VAL A 94 8.26 1.87 -14.21
N ALA A 95 9.19 2.61 -14.83
CA ALA A 95 10.21 1.99 -15.67
C ALA A 95 11.15 1.07 -14.86
N ALA A 96 11.43 1.43 -13.61
CA ALA A 96 12.21 0.59 -12.69
C ALA A 96 11.40 -0.55 -12.05
N ASN A 97 10.07 -0.42 -11.98
CA ASN A 97 9.17 -1.37 -11.30
C ASN A 97 8.09 -1.87 -12.28
N PRO A 98 8.42 -2.78 -13.22
CA PRO A 98 7.49 -3.22 -14.27
C PRO A 98 6.41 -4.20 -13.79
N TYR A 99 6.59 -4.75 -12.60
CA TYR A 99 5.72 -5.76 -11.99
C TYR A 99 4.53 -5.15 -11.25
N PHE A 100 3.51 -5.96 -11.00
CA PHE A 100 2.38 -5.57 -10.16
C PHE A 100 2.88 -5.29 -8.74
N PRO A 101 2.57 -4.11 -8.19
CA PRO A 101 3.11 -3.69 -6.90
C PRO A 101 2.66 -4.64 -5.78
N GLN A 102 3.57 -4.93 -4.86
CA GLN A 102 3.28 -5.67 -3.65
C GLN A 102 3.12 -4.69 -2.47
N PHE A 103 2.33 -5.07 -1.48
CA PHE A 103 2.21 -4.28 -0.25
C PHE A 103 3.50 -4.42 0.56
N ILE A 104 4.11 -3.27 0.91
CA ILE A 104 5.34 -3.20 1.69
C ILE A 104 5.11 -2.20 2.82
N GLU A 105 5.41 -2.62 4.05
CA GLU A 105 5.26 -1.80 5.24
C GLU A 105 6.48 -0.88 5.44
N TYR A 106 6.64 0.13 4.59
CA TYR A 106 7.79 1.05 4.65
C TYR A 106 7.89 1.78 5.99
N HIS A 107 6.78 1.99 6.70
CA HIS A 107 6.78 2.60 8.04
C HIS A 107 7.64 1.83 9.06
N LYS A 108 7.83 0.51 8.87
CA LYS A 108 8.71 -0.31 9.72
C LYS A 108 10.19 0.00 9.52
N TYR A 109 10.57 0.58 8.38
CA TYR A 109 11.95 0.85 7.99
C TYR A 109 12.27 2.34 7.91
N ASN A 110 11.25 3.20 7.91
CA ASN A 110 11.38 4.65 7.90
C ASN A 110 10.43 5.29 8.91
N ARG A 111 11.00 5.78 10.02
CA ARG A 111 10.28 6.42 11.13
C ARG A 111 9.48 7.68 10.78
N LEU A 112 9.68 8.23 9.57
CA LEU A 112 8.93 9.39 9.08
C LEU A 112 7.62 8.99 8.41
N LEU A 113 7.41 7.69 8.17
CA LEU A 113 6.22 7.14 7.56
C LEU A 113 5.33 6.48 8.61
N THR A 114 4.05 6.41 8.29
CA THR A 114 2.99 5.75 9.06
C THR A 114 2.44 4.57 8.26
N ALA A 115 1.70 3.69 8.92
CA ALA A 115 1.00 2.60 8.23
C ALA A 115 0.02 3.11 7.17
N GLU A 116 -0.56 4.30 7.38
CA GLU A 116 -1.46 4.92 6.40
C GLU A 116 -0.72 5.38 5.14
N ASP A 117 0.53 5.83 5.27
CA ASP A 117 1.37 6.14 4.10
C ASP A 117 1.60 4.90 3.23
N ASP A 118 1.80 3.73 3.84
CA ASP A 118 1.98 2.47 3.10
C ASP A 118 0.76 2.09 2.27
N LEU A 119 -0.44 2.31 2.82
CA LEU A 119 -1.70 2.13 2.09
C LEU A 119 -1.78 3.09 0.90
N ILE A 120 -1.41 4.36 1.10
CA ILE A 120 -1.40 5.37 0.04
C ILE A 120 -0.40 4.98 -1.06
N PHE A 121 0.80 4.56 -0.71
CA PHE A 121 1.80 4.11 -1.68
C PHE A 121 1.31 2.91 -2.48
N TYR A 122 0.78 1.88 -1.81
CA TYR A 122 0.29 0.68 -2.47
C TYR A 122 -0.86 0.99 -3.43
N ASN A 123 -1.87 1.73 -2.97
CA ASN A 123 -3.05 2.05 -3.79
C ASN A 123 -2.67 2.94 -4.99
N THR A 124 -1.76 3.89 -4.80
CA THR A 124 -1.26 4.74 -5.89
C THR A 124 -0.48 3.92 -6.91
N ALA A 125 0.41 3.03 -6.45
CA ALA A 125 1.17 2.16 -7.33
C ALA A 125 0.26 1.21 -8.10
N LYS A 126 -0.74 0.60 -7.44
CA LYS A 126 -1.73 -0.29 -8.06
C LYS A 126 -2.52 0.45 -9.15
N ALA A 127 -3.02 1.64 -8.84
CA ALA A 127 -3.76 2.46 -9.81
C ALA A 127 -2.90 2.83 -11.03
N GLU A 128 -1.65 3.24 -10.83
CA GLU A 128 -0.73 3.56 -11.94
C GLU A 128 -0.36 2.31 -12.75
N TRP A 129 -0.17 1.16 -12.12
CA TRP A 129 0.10 -0.08 -12.83
C TRP A 129 -1.10 -0.48 -13.71
N ILE A 130 -2.32 -0.44 -13.17
CA ILE A 130 -3.56 -0.78 -13.91
C ILE A 130 -3.76 0.16 -15.10
N LYS A 131 -3.58 1.48 -14.88
CA LYS A 131 -3.68 2.50 -15.93
C LYS A 131 -2.74 2.22 -17.11
N ARG A 132 -1.55 1.70 -16.82
CA ARG A 132 -0.50 1.46 -17.83
C ARG A 132 -0.52 0.04 -18.40
N ASN A 133 -1.17 -0.90 -17.72
CA ASN A 133 -1.30 -2.30 -18.12
C ASN A 133 -2.77 -2.74 -18.22
N PRO A 134 -3.64 -2.03 -18.96
CA PRO A 134 -5.08 -2.29 -18.96
C PRO A 134 -5.42 -3.69 -19.48
N GLU A 135 -4.66 -4.22 -20.43
CA GLU A 135 -4.90 -5.57 -20.99
C GLU A 135 -4.57 -6.68 -20.00
N LYS A 136 -3.44 -6.56 -19.28
CA LYS A 136 -3.08 -7.51 -18.22
C LYS A 136 -4.12 -7.51 -17.11
N TYR A 137 -4.60 -6.33 -16.72
CA TYR A 137 -5.66 -6.21 -15.71
C TYR A 137 -6.97 -6.88 -16.15
N LYS A 138 -7.39 -6.69 -17.41
CA LYS A 138 -8.59 -7.34 -17.98
C LYS A 138 -8.48 -8.87 -18.05
N GLU A 139 -7.29 -9.40 -18.31
CA GLU A 139 -7.06 -10.85 -18.35
C GLU A 139 -7.31 -11.45 -16.97
N ILE A 140 -6.74 -10.83 -15.95
CA ILE A 140 -6.85 -11.25 -14.56
C ILE A 140 -8.30 -11.15 -14.05
N SER A 141 -9.01 -10.07 -14.36
CA SER A 141 -10.41 -9.90 -13.93
C SER A 141 -11.36 -10.95 -14.53
N LYS A 142 -11.03 -11.52 -15.70
CA LYS A 142 -11.83 -12.60 -16.31
C LYS A 142 -11.55 -13.96 -15.69
N GLU A 143 -10.38 -14.15 -15.09
CA GLU A 143 -10.04 -15.38 -14.38
C GLU A 143 -10.69 -15.43 -13.00
N SER A 144 -10.90 -14.29 -12.34
CA SER A 144 -11.57 -14.22 -11.02
C SER A 144 -13.07 -14.52 -11.05
N ASP A 145 -13.71 -14.40 -12.23
CA ASP A 145 -15.15 -14.61 -12.41
C ASP A 145 -15.53 -16.08 -12.74
N LYS A 146 -14.55 -16.98 -12.80
CA LYS A 146 -14.74 -18.41 -13.10
C LYS A 146 -14.66 -19.27 -11.85
#